data_AF-A0A1G6AIA5-F1
#
_entry.id   AF-A0A1G6AIA5-F1
#
_cell.length_a   1.000
_cell.length_b   1.000
_cell.length_c   1.000
_cell.angle_alpha   90.00
_cell.angle_beta   90.00
_cell.angle_gamma   90.00
#
_symmetry.space_group_name_H-M   'P 1'
#
loop_
_entity.id
_entity.type
_entity.pdbx_description
1 polymer ?
#
loop_
_entity_poly.entity_id
_entity_poly.type
_entity_poly.pdbx_seq_one_letter_code
_entity_poly.pdbx_strand_id
1 'polypeptide(L)'
;MDWIIYTLGALLVLCAAVDVFLTVLYARSGIGLLSPGVNRSVWFLFRKTAGFVPSRKHLILSFCGPTIIVVLTLLWVVLLVTGFALIIWPQLGINVVSDNGRTPTHFMAAMYYSGYSFSTLGTGNIIPENDFYRILMVAQSVIGFSFFTLIITYFLSLFDALRQRNTFAVSLHGKTLNSGDPSEYVSRLAVDQELIYAQQQFAEISVQLSNILESHHFYPILQYFRFPQAQYSIPRILFVTLDTVSLLKTTLDEKRFAPQIRGAAVEEMWSGGMSLLSYFTEAMLSEQSRTALPEPRKSPESVQWTDHYHKARTQMHKWGVPVRENAEAGLREYNAYRLQWEHGIIALGDLMLFEKDETFPKRD
;
A
#
# COMPACT_ATOMS: atom_id res chain seq x y z
N MET A 1 -25.26 -25.39 29.43
CA MET A 1 -25.35 -24.36 28.37
C MET A 1 -24.14 -23.43 28.42
N ASP A 2 -23.57 -23.17 29.59
CA ASP A 2 -22.42 -22.28 29.81
C ASP A 2 -21.15 -22.68 29.05
N TRP A 3 -20.93 -23.98 28.81
CA TRP A 3 -19.80 -24.45 28.00
C TRP A 3 -19.81 -23.86 26.59
N ILE A 4 -20.99 -23.63 25.99
CA ILE A 4 -21.13 -23.02 24.67
C ILE A 4 -20.65 -21.56 24.73
N ILE A 5 -21.04 -20.83 25.78
CA ILE A 5 -20.66 -19.43 25.98
C ILE A 5 -19.14 -19.32 26.16
N TYR A 6 -18.54 -20.19 26.97
CA TYR A 6 -17.08 -20.24 27.14
C TYR A 6 -16.36 -20.54 25.82
N THR A 7 -16.83 -21.54 25.06
CA THR A 7 -16.22 -21.88 23.78
C THR A 7 -16.32 -20.73 22.78
N LEU A 8 -17.46 -20.04 22.73
CA LEU A 8 -17.65 -18.88 21.85
C LEU A 8 -16.74 -17.72 22.26
N GLY A 9 -16.65 -17.43 23.55
CA GLY A 9 -15.75 -16.39 24.08
C GLY A 9 -14.29 -16.68 23.77
N ALA A 10 -13.84 -17.91 24.04
CA ALA A 10 -12.47 -18.35 23.73
C ALA A 10 -12.17 -18.28 22.21
N LEU A 11 -13.12 -18.70 21.37
CA LEU A 11 -12.98 -18.63 19.91
C LEU A 11 -12.86 -17.19 19.42
N LEU A 12 -13.62 -16.25 19.97
CA LEU A 12 -13.53 -14.83 19.62
C LEU A 12 -12.18 -14.23 20.02
N VAL A 13 -11.69 -14.53 21.23
CA VAL A 13 -10.35 -14.09 21.67
C VAL A 13 -9.28 -14.66 20.75
N LEU A 14 -9.35 -15.97 20.44
CA LEU A 14 -8.39 -16.63 19.57
C LEU A 14 -8.43 -16.05 18.13
N CYS A 15 -9.63 -15.83 17.59
CA CYS A 15 -9.81 -15.25 16.26
C CYS A 15 -9.17 -13.85 16.17
N ALA A 16 -9.42 -12.99 17.17
CA ALA A 16 -8.79 -11.67 17.22
C ALA A 16 -7.26 -11.75 17.39
N ALA A 17 -6.77 -12.62 18.28
CA ALA A 17 -5.33 -12.80 18.49
C ALA A 17 -4.61 -13.32 17.24
N VAL A 18 -5.20 -14.29 16.53
CA VAL A 18 -4.67 -14.81 15.26
C VAL A 18 -4.72 -13.75 14.18
N ASP A 19 -5.80 -12.99 14.06
CA ASP A 19 -5.89 -11.92 13.05
C ASP A 19 -4.87 -10.81 13.30
N VAL A 20 -4.66 -10.41 14.56
CA VAL A 20 -3.61 -9.46 14.96
C VAL A 20 -2.22 -10.03 14.66
N PHE A 21 -1.96 -11.29 15.01
CA PHE A 21 -0.69 -11.95 14.73
C PHE A 21 -0.40 -11.97 13.23
N LEU A 22 -1.37 -12.39 12.41
CA LEU A 22 -1.20 -12.46 10.96
C LEU A 22 -1.03 -11.07 10.33
N THR A 23 -1.75 -10.06 10.82
CA THR A 23 -1.74 -8.72 10.24
C THR A 23 -0.52 -7.90 10.67
N VAL A 24 -0.07 -8.06 11.91
CA VAL A 24 0.97 -7.20 12.50
C VAL A 24 2.32 -7.90 12.64
N LEU A 25 2.35 -9.18 13.02
CA LEU A 25 3.59 -9.90 13.32
C LEU A 25 4.07 -10.77 12.16
N TYR A 26 3.15 -11.39 11.42
CA TYR A 26 3.50 -12.25 10.31
C TYR A 26 3.74 -11.42 9.05
N ALA A 27 5.01 -11.07 8.86
CA ALA A 27 5.50 -10.47 7.62
C ALA A 27 5.07 -11.34 6.41
N ARG A 28 4.48 -10.72 5.39
CA ARG A 28 4.12 -11.33 4.10
C ARG A 28 2.76 -12.08 4.02
N SER A 29 1.91 -12.06 5.06
CA SER A 29 0.55 -12.60 4.87
C SER A 29 -0.43 -11.55 4.36
N GLY A 30 -0.73 -11.58 3.06
CA GLY A 30 -2.02 -11.09 2.56
C GLY A 30 -3.22 -11.95 3.03
N ILE A 31 -3.08 -12.67 4.16
CA ILE A 31 -3.89 -13.83 4.60
C ILE A 31 -4.50 -13.58 5.99
N GLY A 32 -4.71 -12.32 6.40
CA GLY A 32 -5.49 -12.06 7.61
C GLY A 32 -6.87 -12.76 7.54
N LEU A 33 -7.39 -13.19 8.68
CA LEU A 33 -8.69 -13.89 8.75
C LEU A 33 -9.84 -12.92 8.47
N LEU A 34 -9.84 -11.79 9.14
CA LEU A 34 -10.88 -10.75 9.07
C LEU A 34 -10.38 -9.52 8.31
N SER A 35 -9.10 -9.18 8.49
CA SER A 35 -8.51 -7.94 7.99
C SER A 35 -8.69 -7.72 6.47
N PRO A 36 -8.43 -8.68 5.56
CA PRO A 36 -8.65 -8.49 4.13
C PRO A 36 -10.10 -8.21 3.76
N GLY A 37 -11.06 -8.85 4.45
CA GLY A 37 -12.49 -8.63 4.24
C GLY A 37 -12.93 -7.23 4.67
N VAL A 38 -12.45 -6.77 5.83
CA VAL A 38 -12.68 -5.41 6.32
C VAL A 38 -12.08 -4.38 5.37
N ASN A 39 -10.83 -4.57 4.95
CA ASN A 39 -10.13 -3.67 4.03
C ASN A 39 -10.92 -3.49 2.72
N ARG A 40 -11.35 -4.59 2.11
CA ARG A 40 -12.16 -4.58 0.88
C ARG A 40 -13.52 -3.92 1.10
N SER A 41 -14.15 -4.16 2.25
CA SER A 41 -15.47 -3.60 2.58
C SER A 41 -15.39 -2.09 2.75
N VAL A 42 -14.40 -1.60 3.51
CA VAL A 42 -14.17 -0.16 3.69
C VAL A 42 -13.81 0.48 2.35
N TRP A 43 -12.92 -0.12 1.56
CA TRP A 43 -12.59 0.36 0.22
C TRP A 43 -13.82 0.48 -0.68
N PHE A 44 -14.68 -0.54 -0.71
CA PHE A 44 -15.92 -0.53 -1.48
C PHE A 44 -16.86 0.60 -1.05
N LEU A 45 -17.01 0.82 0.26
CA LEU A 45 -17.82 1.92 0.79
C LEU A 45 -17.26 3.29 0.36
N PHE A 46 -15.95 3.49 0.47
CA PHE A 46 -15.29 4.73 0.04
C PHE A 46 -15.38 4.97 -1.46
N ARG A 47 -15.25 3.92 -2.28
CA ARG A 47 -15.45 4.01 -3.74
C ARG A 47 -16.89 4.40 -4.08
N LYS A 48 -17.87 3.81 -3.39
CA LYS A 48 -19.29 4.12 -3.58
C LYS A 48 -19.61 5.55 -3.18
N THR A 49 -19.11 6.03 -2.02
CA THR A 49 -19.33 7.41 -1.56
C THR A 49 -18.62 8.43 -2.45
N ALA A 50 -17.41 8.14 -2.91
CA ALA A 50 -16.70 9.00 -3.87
C ALA A 50 -17.43 9.11 -5.21
N GLY A 51 -18.15 8.06 -5.64
CA GLY A 51 -19.02 8.08 -6.82
C GLY A 51 -20.24 8.98 -6.67
N PHE A 52 -20.78 9.14 -5.46
CA PHE A 52 -21.91 10.04 -5.19
C PHE A 52 -21.51 11.52 -5.13
N VAL A 53 -20.24 11.82 -4.82
CA VAL A 53 -19.74 13.20 -4.72
C VAL A 53 -18.46 13.39 -5.54
N PRO A 54 -18.56 13.43 -6.89
CA PRO A 54 -17.39 13.47 -7.77
C PRO A 54 -16.44 14.63 -7.47
N SER A 55 -16.98 15.82 -7.14
CA SER A 55 -16.18 17.01 -6.82
C SER A 55 -15.23 16.86 -5.62
N ARG A 56 -15.49 15.88 -4.74
CA ARG A 56 -14.64 15.60 -3.56
C ARG A 56 -14.02 14.20 -3.59
N LYS A 57 -14.06 13.51 -4.75
CA LYS A 57 -13.54 12.15 -4.95
C LYS A 57 -12.15 11.96 -4.34
N HIS A 58 -11.20 12.83 -4.66
CA HIS A 58 -9.80 12.68 -4.21
C HIS A 58 -9.65 12.83 -2.69
N LEU A 59 -10.41 13.76 -2.09
CA LEU A 59 -10.42 13.99 -0.65
C LEU A 59 -11.06 12.82 0.10
N ILE A 60 -12.19 12.31 -0.40
CA ILE A 60 -12.87 11.16 0.21
C ILE A 60 -11.95 9.95 0.21
N LEU A 61 -11.36 9.62 -0.94
CA LEU A 61 -10.48 8.46 -1.07
C LEU A 61 -9.19 8.59 -0.24
N SER A 62 -8.70 9.80 0.05
CA SER A 62 -7.50 9.96 0.88
C SER A 62 -7.70 9.56 2.35
N PHE A 63 -8.94 9.56 2.83
CA PHE A 63 -9.26 9.09 4.19
C PHE A 63 -9.41 7.57 4.29
N CYS A 64 -9.39 6.83 3.18
CA CYS A 64 -9.65 5.39 3.19
C CYS A 64 -8.61 4.61 4.02
N GLY A 65 -7.32 4.73 3.71
CA GLY A 65 -6.24 4.07 4.44
C GLY A 65 -6.26 4.32 5.95
N PRO A 66 -6.28 5.59 6.41
CA PRO A 66 -6.41 5.90 7.83
C PRO A 66 -7.67 5.33 8.49
N THR A 67 -8.82 5.34 7.77
CA THR A 67 -10.07 4.79 8.31
C THR A 67 -10.00 3.28 8.48
N ILE A 68 -9.40 2.56 7.53
CA ILE A 68 -9.23 1.10 7.64
C ILE A 68 -8.48 0.74 8.92
N ILE A 69 -7.39 1.44 9.21
CA ILE A 69 -6.60 1.21 10.42
C ILE A 69 -7.45 1.35 11.67
N VAL A 70 -8.18 2.46 11.78
CA VAL A 70 -9.05 2.73 12.94
C VAL A 70 -10.11 1.64 13.08
N VAL A 71 -10.75 1.26 11.97
CA VAL A 71 -11.79 0.22 11.97
C VAL A 71 -11.23 -1.14 12.38
N LEU A 72 -10.04 -1.54 11.90
CA LEU A 72 -9.40 -2.79 12.30
C LEU A 72 -9.04 -2.80 13.78
N THR A 73 -8.45 -1.72 14.29
CA THR A 73 -8.12 -1.60 15.71
C THR A 73 -9.37 -1.71 16.58
N LEU A 74 -10.44 -0.98 16.23
CA LEU A 74 -11.70 -1.05 16.96
C LEU A 74 -12.33 -2.44 16.88
N LEU A 75 -12.30 -3.09 15.72
CA LEU A 75 -12.79 -4.46 15.54
C LEU A 75 -12.09 -5.42 16.50
N TRP A 76 -10.75 -5.40 16.55
CA TRP A 76 -10.01 -6.28 17.45
C TRP A 76 -10.28 -5.99 18.92
N VAL A 77 -10.37 -4.71 19.33
CA VAL A 77 -10.76 -4.34 20.71
C VAL A 77 -12.13 -4.91 21.03
N VAL A 78 -13.12 -4.72 20.15
CA VAL A 78 -14.48 -5.23 20.35
C VAL A 78 -14.48 -6.74 20.46
N LEU A 79 -13.76 -7.46 19.59
CA LEU A 79 -13.69 -8.93 19.62
C LEU A 79 -13.02 -9.44 20.90
N LEU A 80 -11.91 -8.85 21.33
CA LEU A 80 -11.19 -9.24 22.54
C LEU A 80 -12.04 -8.97 23.79
N VAL A 81 -12.58 -7.76 23.94
CA VAL A 81 -13.42 -7.39 25.08
C VAL A 81 -14.69 -8.24 25.12
N THR A 82 -15.36 -8.43 23.98
CA THR A 82 -16.55 -9.28 23.90
C THR A 82 -16.22 -10.75 24.21
N GLY A 83 -15.10 -11.26 23.70
CA GLY A 83 -14.66 -12.64 23.94
C GLY A 83 -14.36 -12.89 25.43
N PHE A 84 -13.62 -12.01 26.09
CA PHE A 84 -13.39 -12.10 27.53
C PHE A 84 -14.67 -11.87 28.34
N ALA A 85 -15.54 -10.94 27.93
CA ALA A 85 -16.83 -10.74 28.58
C ALA A 85 -17.69 -12.00 28.55
N LEU A 86 -17.74 -12.74 27.43
CA LEU A 86 -18.44 -14.02 27.34
C LEU A 86 -17.84 -15.07 28.30
N ILE A 87 -16.51 -15.07 28.48
CA ILE A 87 -15.85 -15.98 29.44
C ILE A 87 -16.22 -15.64 30.89
N ILE A 88 -16.34 -14.35 31.22
CA ILE A 88 -16.65 -13.92 32.60
C ILE A 88 -18.15 -13.96 32.90
N TRP A 89 -19.00 -13.80 31.89
CA TRP A 89 -20.43 -13.56 32.07
C TRP A 89 -21.15 -14.62 32.93
N PRO A 90 -20.97 -15.94 32.73
CA PRO A 90 -21.65 -16.95 33.56
C PRO A 90 -21.15 -17.01 35.01
N GLN A 91 -20.09 -16.26 35.34
CA GLN A 91 -19.39 -16.31 36.64
C GLN A 91 -19.64 -15.07 37.50
N LEU A 92 -20.37 -14.10 36.95
CA LEU A 92 -20.85 -12.94 37.69
C LEU A 92 -21.79 -13.38 38.81
N GLY A 93 -21.49 -12.97 40.03
CA GLY A 93 -22.23 -13.31 41.25
C GLY A 93 -21.83 -14.65 41.88
N ILE A 94 -20.89 -15.39 41.27
CA ILE A 94 -20.39 -16.67 41.80
C ILE A 94 -18.91 -16.57 42.14
N ASN A 95 -18.06 -16.32 41.14
CA ASN A 95 -16.60 -16.22 41.31
C ASN A 95 -16.08 -14.81 40.98
N VAL A 96 -16.93 -13.96 40.42
CA VAL A 96 -16.64 -12.56 40.11
C VAL A 96 -17.80 -11.74 40.68
N VAL A 97 -17.53 -10.93 41.69
CA VAL A 97 -18.57 -10.26 42.49
C VAL A 97 -18.35 -8.75 42.53
N SER A 98 -19.40 -8.00 42.84
CA SER A 98 -19.21 -6.58 43.12
C SER A 98 -18.63 -6.37 44.52
N ASP A 99 -17.66 -5.47 44.64
CA ASP A 99 -17.09 -5.03 45.92
C ASP A 99 -18.13 -4.32 46.79
N ASN A 100 -19.13 -3.70 46.16
CA ASN A 100 -20.20 -2.97 46.85
C ASN A 100 -21.59 -3.43 46.40
N GLY A 101 -22.26 -4.19 47.26
CA GLY A 101 -23.68 -4.54 47.10
C GLY A 101 -23.94 -5.75 46.19
N ARG A 102 -25.11 -5.78 45.54
CA ARG A 102 -25.52 -6.91 44.70
C ARG A 102 -24.77 -6.90 43.37
N THR A 103 -24.13 -8.01 43.03
CA THR A 103 -23.44 -8.18 41.74
C THR A 103 -24.43 -8.16 40.58
N PRO A 104 -24.29 -7.24 39.61
CA PRO A 104 -25.07 -7.28 38.38
C PRO A 104 -24.65 -8.48 37.52
N THR A 105 -25.60 -9.28 37.03
CA THR A 105 -25.34 -10.50 36.25
C THR A 105 -25.68 -10.38 34.76
N HIS A 106 -26.05 -9.17 34.30
CA HIS A 106 -26.34 -8.92 32.88
C HIS A 106 -25.05 -8.84 32.05
N PHE A 107 -25.13 -9.15 30.75
CA PHE A 107 -23.97 -9.17 29.84
C PHE A 107 -23.18 -7.84 29.83
N MET A 108 -23.86 -6.70 29.97
CA MET A 108 -23.19 -5.40 30.02
C MET A 108 -22.24 -5.24 31.22
N ALA A 109 -22.47 -5.96 32.33
CA ALA A 109 -21.57 -5.96 33.49
C ALA A 109 -20.31 -6.76 33.21
N ALA A 110 -20.43 -7.86 32.44
CA ALA A 110 -19.28 -8.62 31.96
C ALA A 110 -18.45 -7.81 30.94
N MET A 111 -19.12 -7.05 30.06
CA MET A 111 -18.47 -6.11 29.15
C MET A 111 -17.75 -4.99 29.89
N TYR A 112 -18.37 -4.41 30.92
CA TYR A 112 -17.72 -3.43 31.79
C TYR A 112 -16.50 -4.03 32.47
N TYR A 113 -16.63 -5.23 33.07
CA TYR A 113 -15.53 -5.95 33.71
C TYR A 113 -14.36 -6.19 32.76
N SER A 114 -14.69 -6.71 31.58
CA SER A 114 -13.70 -7.00 30.56
C SER A 114 -13.07 -5.72 30.03
N GLY A 115 -13.85 -4.67 29.80
CA GLY A 115 -13.35 -3.40 29.27
C GLY A 115 -12.33 -2.73 30.19
N TYR A 116 -12.61 -2.63 31.50
CA TYR A 116 -11.68 -1.98 32.42
C TYR A 116 -10.42 -2.83 32.69
N SER A 117 -10.54 -4.17 32.64
CA SER A 117 -9.39 -5.08 32.79
C SER A 117 -8.51 -5.05 31.53
N PHE A 118 -9.12 -5.18 30.34
CA PHE A 118 -8.41 -5.14 29.06
C PHE A 118 -7.72 -3.79 28.81
N SER A 119 -8.39 -2.67 29.12
CA SER A 119 -7.81 -1.32 28.97
C SER A 119 -6.72 -1.00 29.99
N THR A 120 -6.41 -1.92 30.92
CA THR A 120 -5.47 -1.75 32.04
C THR A 120 -5.85 -0.64 33.03
N LEU A 121 -7.08 -0.12 32.93
CA LEU A 121 -7.57 0.94 33.79
C LEU A 121 -7.71 0.46 35.25
N GLY A 122 -8.15 -0.78 35.46
CA GLY A 122 -8.18 -1.42 36.79
C GLY A 122 -9.14 -0.79 37.82
N THR A 123 -9.94 0.20 37.45
CA THR A 123 -10.83 0.96 38.36
C THR A 123 -12.21 0.33 38.59
N GLY A 124 -12.41 -0.90 38.15
CA GLY A 124 -13.71 -1.55 38.23
C GLY A 124 -14.12 -1.94 39.65
N ASN A 125 -15.42 -1.88 39.92
CA ASN A 125 -16.04 -2.30 41.19
C ASN A 125 -16.54 -3.76 41.17
N ILE A 126 -16.23 -4.51 40.12
CA ILE A 126 -16.53 -5.93 39.97
C ILE A 126 -15.19 -6.65 40.00
N ILE A 127 -14.93 -7.52 40.98
CA ILE A 127 -13.62 -8.11 41.21
C ILE A 127 -13.71 -9.64 41.28
N PRO A 128 -12.64 -10.36 40.86
CA PRO A 128 -12.58 -11.80 41.01
C PRO A 128 -12.36 -12.21 42.47
N GLU A 129 -13.20 -13.12 42.98
CA GLU A 129 -13.01 -13.72 44.31
C GLU A 129 -11.96 -14.83 44.28
N ASN A 130 -12.03 -15.71 43.27
CA ASN A 130 -11.18 -16.89 43.12
C ASN A 130 -9.87 -16.59 42.37
N ASP A 131 -8.78 -17.24 42.80
CA ASP A 131 -7.44 -17.19 42.20
C ASP A 131 -7.42 -17.42 40.69
N PHE A 132 -8.24 -18.33 40.17
CA PHE A 132 -8.31 -18.57 38.72
C PHE A 132 -8.74 -17.31 37.95
N TYR A 133 -9.78 -16.62 38.40
CA TYR A 133 -10.26 -15.40 37.74
C TYR A 133 -9.37 -14.19 38.03
N ARG A 134 -8.64 -14.18 39.15
CA ARG A 134 -7.56 -13.21 39.41
C ARG A 134 -6.45 -13.35 38.36
N ILE A 135 -6.00 -14.58 38.09
CA ILE A 135 -4.99 -14.86 37.06
C ILE A 135 -5.53 -14.50 35.67
N LEU A 136 -6.78 -14.85 35.37
CA LEU A 136 -7.41 -14.51 34.09
C LEU A 136 -7.49 -12.99 33.88
N MET A 137 -7.84 -12.23 34.91
CA MET A 137 -7.83 -10.76 34.88
C MET A 137 -6.43 -10.21 34.60
N VAL A 138 -5.40 -10.73 35.26
CA VAL A 138 -4.00 -10.35 35.02
C VAL A 138 -3.59 -10.68 33.59
N ALA A 139 -3.88 -11.89 33.11
CA ALA A 139 -3.58 -12.31 31.75
C ALA A 139 -4.28 -11.42 30.71
N GLN A 140 -5.55 -11.07 30.96
CA GLN A 140 -6.31 -10.16 30.11
C GLN A 140 -5.68 -8.75 30.07
N SER A 141 -5.24 -8.21 31.21
CA SER A 141 -4.53 -6.93 31.27
C SER A 141 -3.21 -6.96 30.50
N VAL A 142 -2.44 -8.06 30.63
CA VAL A 142 -1.19 -8.25 29.87
C VAL A 142 -1.47 -8.30 28.37
N ILE A 143 -2.50 -9.04 27.94
CA ILE A 143 -2.90 -9.12 26.53
C ILE A 143 -3.32 -7.74 26.01
N GLY A 144 -4.12 -6.99 26.76
CA GLY A 144 -4.53 -5.64 26.40
C GLY A 144 -3.35 -4.68 26.27
N PHE A 145 -2.45 -4.68 27.25
CA PHE A 145 -1.22 -3.88 27.21
C PHE A 145 -0.34 -4.23 26.00
N SER A 146 -0.09 -5.52 25.76
CA SER A 146 0.68 -6.00 24.60
C SER A 146 0.02 -5.61 23.28
N PHE A 147 -1.31 -5.71 23.20
CA PHE A 147 -2.07 -5.33 22.01
C PHE A 147 -1.93 -3.83 21.69
N PHE A 148 -2.13 -2.94 22.68
CA PHE A 148 -1.98 -1.50 22.45
C PHE A 148 -0.54 -1.13 22.07
N THR A 149 0.45 -1.73 22.75
CA THR A 149 1.86 -1.52 22.45
C THR A 149 2.17 -1.93 21.01
N LEU A 150 1.73 -3.13 20.62
CA LEU A 150 1.94 -3.69 19.28
C LEU A 150 1.30 -2.82 18.19
N ILE A 151 0.08 -2.32 18.42
CA ILE A 151 -0.62 -1.43 17.48
C ILE A 151 0.11 -0.10 17.31
N ILE A 152 0.57 0.51 18.41
CA ILE A 152 1.33 1.75 18.33
C ILE A 152 2.61 1.52 17.51
N THR A 153 3.35 0.45 17.79
CA THR A 153 4.55 0.09 17.01
C THR A 153 4.21 -0.14 15.53
N TYR A 154 3.13 -0.85 15.24
CA TYR A 154 2.66 -1.08 13.87
C TYR A 154 2.34 0.23 13.14
N PHE A 155 1.65 1.17 13.80
CA PHE A 155 1.32 2.47 13.21
C PHE A 155 2.58 3.26 12.89
N LEU A 156 3.53 3.31 13.83
CA LEU A 156 4.79 4.03 13.62
C LEU A 156 5.55 3.46 12.42
N SER A 157 5.70 2.15 12.34
CA SER A 157 6.38 1.50 11.21
C SER A 157 5.65 1.70 9.89
N LEU A 158 4.31 1.66 9.91
CA LEU A 158 3.49 1.89 8.72
C LEU A 158 3.63 3.32 8.20
N PHE A 159 3.55 4.32 9.08
CA PHE A 159 3.73 5.73 8.70
C PHE A 159 5.16 6.03 8.27
N ASP A 160 6.16 5.32 8.84
CA ASP A 160 7.55 5.39 8.38
C ASP A 160 7.68 4.89 6.93
N ALA A 161 7.14 3.71 6.62
CA ALA A 161 7.10 3.16 5.27
C ALA A 161 6.36 4.09 4.29
N LEU A 162 5.23 4.67 4.72
CA LEU A 162 4.47 5.64 3.93
C LEU A 162 5.29 6.92 3.67
N ARG A 163 6.03 7.40 4.67
CA ARG A 163 6.93 8.55 4.55
C ARG A 163 8.05 8.24 3.55
N GLN A 164 8.70 7.09 3.66
CA GLN A 164 9.78 6.68 2.74
C GLN A 164 9.29 6.65 1.28
N ARG A 165 8.15 6.01 1.02
CA ARG A 165 7.49 6.00 -0.30
C ARG A 165 7.23 7.41 -0.82
N ASN A 166 6.66 8.27 0.03
CA ASN A 166 6.30 9.64 -0.36
C ASN A 166 7.53 10.53 -0.62
N THR A 167 8.60 10.37 0.17
CA THR A 167 9.88 11.04 -0.07
C THR A 167 10.48 10.64 -1.41
N PHE A 168 10.47 9.34 -1.73
CA PHE A 168 10.91 8.87 -3.03
C PHE A 168 10.06 9.43 -4.17
N ALA A 169 8.74 9.41 -4.02
CA ALA A 169 7.81 9.96 -5.02
C ALA A 169 8.08 11.44 -5.33
N VAL A 170 8.29 12.27 -4.29
CA VAL A 170 8.63 13.69 -4.47
C VAL A 170 10.01 13.86 -5.10
N SER A 171 11.01 13.08 -4.66
CA SER A 171 12.36 13.10 -5.26
C SER A 171 12.30 12.78 -6.76
N LEU A 172 11.58 11.72 -7.14
CA LEU A 172 11.39 11.31 -8.52
C LEU A 172 10.63 12.37 -9.33
N HIS A 173 9.60 12.99 -8.76
CA HIS A 173 8.87 14.07 -9.40
C HIS A 173 9.75 15.32 -9.63
N GLY A 174 10.59 15.69 -8.66
CA GLY A 174 11.55 16.78 -8.80
C GLY A 174 12.60 16.51 -9.89
N LYS A 175 13.02 15.25 -10.07
CA LYS A 175 13.89 14.83 -11.19
C LYS A 175 13.23 15.10 -12.55
N THR A 176 11.89 15.11 -12.63
CA THR A 176 11.11 15.50 -13.82
C THR A 176 10.68 16.98 -13.83
N LEU A 177 11.38 17.92 -13.16
CA LEU A 177 10.95 19.34 -13.02
C LEU A 177 9.51 19.53 -12.54
N ASN A 178 8.98 18.58 -11.78
CA ASN A 178 7.60 18.55 -11.35
C ASN A 178 6.55 18.45 -12.51
N SER A 179 6.95 18.02 -13.70
CA SER A 179 6.03 17.71 -14.81
C SER A 179 5.49 16.28 -14.74
N GLY A 180 6.26 15.36 -14.15
CA GLY A 180 5.99 13.93 -14.26
C GLY A 180 6.26 13.36 -15.65
N ASP A 181 6.98 14.09 -16.50
CA ASP A 181 7.44 13.68 -17.83
C ASP A 181 8.89 13.14 -17.77
N PRO A 182 9.09 11.85 -18.07
CA PRO A 182 10.40 11.20 -18.10
C PRO A 182 11.36 11.79 -19.12
N SER A 183 10.85 12.39 -20.21
CA SER A 183 11.72 13.00 -21.23
C SER A 183 12.55 14.14 -20.67
N GLU A 184 12.00 14.90 -19.73
CA GLU A 184 12.71 15.99 -19.06
C GLU A 184 13.83 15.47 -18.17
N TYR A 185 13.66 14.31 -17.55
CA TYR A 185 14.69 13.71 -16.71
C TYR A 185 15.82 13.16 -17.58
N VAL A 186 15.49 12.36 -18.60
CA VAL A 186 16.49 11.76 -19.50
C VAL A 186 17.27 12.82 -20.28
N SER A 187 16.60 13.86 -20.77
CA SER A 187 17.27 14.93 -21.53
C SER A 187 18.34 15.65 -20.73
N ARG A 188 18.18 15.79 -19.40
CA ARG A 188 19.14 16.47 -18.53
C ARG A 188 20.23 15.55 -17.99
N LEU A 189 19.93 14.27 -17.82
CA LEU A 189 20.92 13.26 -17.43
C LEU A 189 22.08 13.13 -18.43
N ALA A 190 21.81 13.42 -19.70
CA ALA A 190 22.77 13.23 -20.79
C ALA A 190 23.46 14.52 -21.26
N VAL A 191 23.19 15.67 -20.61
CA VAL A 191 23.79 16.98 -20.97
C VAL A 191 25.29 16.99 -20.78
N ASP A 192 25.78 16.48 -19.65
CA ASP A 192 27.20 16.51 -19.31
C ASP A 192 28.03 15.46 -20.06
N GLN A 193 27.40 14.69 -20.98
CA GLN A 193 28.01 13.62 -21.78
C GLN A 193 28.64 12.46 -20.98
N GLU A 194 28.71 12.59 -19.66
CA GLU A 194 29.14 11.58 -18.71
C GLU A 194 27.93 11.05 -17.92
N LEU A 195 27.19 10.09 -18.50
CA LEU A 195 26.17 9.31 -17.77
C LEU A 195 26.77 8.46 -16.62
N ILE A 196 28.03 8.67 -16.25
CA ILE A 196 28.71 7.98 -15.14
C ILE A 196 27.95 8.25 -13.83
N TYR A 197 27.55 9.51 -13.58
CA TYR A 197 26.74 9.85 -12.41
C TYR A 197 25.29 9.34 -12.48
N ALA A 198 24.80 9.02 -13.68
CA ALA A 198 23.47 8.46 -13.85
C ALA A 198 23.38 7.03 -13.28
N GLN A 199 24.47 6.25 -13.34
CA GLN A 199 24.48 4.89 -12.78
C GLN A 199 24.20 4.85 -11.28
N GLN A 200 24.81 5.77 -10.52
CA GLN A 200 24.55 5.87 -9.08
C GLN A 200 23.10 6.26 -8.78
N GLN A 201 22.54 7.20 -9.57
CA GLN A 201 21.14 7.60 -9.41
C GLN A 201 20.17 6.47 -9.74
N PHE A 202 20.45 5.67 -10.79
CA PHE A 202 19.61 4.52 -11.13
C PHE A 202 19.68 3.44 -10.06
N ALA A 203 20.87 3.15 -9.53
CA ALA A 203 21.03 2.21 -8.42
C ALA A 203 20.25 2.68 -7.17
N GLU A 204 20.29 3.97 -6.85
CA GLU A 204 19.48 4.55 -5.76
C GLU A 204 17.98 4.36 -6.00
N ILE A 205 17.50 4.65 -7.22
CA ILE A 205 16.11 4.44 -7.62
C ILE A 205 15.72 2.96 -7.47
N SER A 206 16.57 2.01 -7.91
CA SER A 206 16.34 0.57 -7.78
C SER A 206 16.19 0.11 -6.33
N VAL A 207 17.03 0.65 -5.43
CA VAL A 207 16.92 0.40 -3.98
C VAL A 207 15.60 0.94 -3.44
N GLN A 208 15.20 2.15 -3.83
CA GLN A 208 13.92 2.74 -3.40
C GLN A 208 12.71 1.94 -3.92
N LEU A 209 12.74 1.46 -5.16
CA LEU A 209 11.69 0.58 -5.71
C LEU A 209 11.59 -0.73 -4.92
N SER A 210 12.73 -1.35 -4.60
CA SER A 210 12.78 -2.55 -3.76
C SER A 210 12.24 -2.29 -2.36
N ASN A 211 12.58 -1.14 -1.75
CA ASN A 211 12.05 -0.76 -0.45
C ASN A 211 10.53 -0.56 -0.47
N ILE A 212 9.98 0.02 -1.54
CA ILE A 212 8.53 0.15 -1.72
C ILE A 212 7.89 -1.23 -1.87
N LEU A 213 8.45 -2.10 -2.70
CA LEU A 213 7.96 -3.46 -2.90
C LEU A 213 7.91 -4.23 -1.56
N GLU A 214 9.02 -4.27 -0.83
CA GLU A 214 9.08 -4.95 0.46
C GLU A 214 8.16 -4.29 1.49
N SER A 215 8.08 -2.96 1.54
CA SER A 215 7.14 -2.26 2.43
C SER A 215 5.69 -2.68 2.18
N HIS A 216 5.29 -2.87 0.92
CA HIS A 216 3.95 -3.35 0.59
C HIS A 216 3.74 -4.83 0.92
N HIS A 217 4.78 -5.66 0.87
CA HIS A 217 4.73 -7.04 1.38
C HIS A 217 4.55 -7.11 2.90
N PHE A 218 5.25 -6.26 3.65
CA PHE A 218 5.13 -6.17 5.11
C PHE A 218 3.82 -5.52 5.54
N TYR A 219 3.37 -4.50 4.80
CA TYR A 219 2.21 -3.69 5.13
C TYR A 219 1.22 -3.62 3.95
N PRO A 220 0.47 -4.70 3.65
CA PRO A 220 -0.48 -4.71 2.53
C PRO A 220 -1.53 -3.60 2.61
N ILE A 221 -1.82 -3.06 3.80
CA ILE A 221 -2.72 -1.93 4.00
C ILE A 221 -2.25 -0.64 3.30
N LEU A 222 -0.95 -0.49 3.01
CA LEU A 222 -0.39 0.67 2.29
C LEU A 222 -1.02 0.89 0.92
N GLN A 223 -1.57 -0.16 0.29
CA GLN A 223 -2.26 -0.04 -1.01
C GLN A 223 -3.51 0.85 -0.95
N TYR A 224 -4.13 1.00 0.24
CA TYR A 224 -5.31 1.84 0.44
C TYR A 224 -4.96 3.29 0.82
N PHE A 225 -3.67 3.61 1.00
CA PHE A 225 -3.20 4.96 1.24
C PHE A 225 -3.04 5.73 -0.06
N ARG A 226 -4.09 6.49 -0.39
CA ARG A 226 -4.16 7.37 -1.56
C ARG A 226 -3.94 8.83 -1.17
N PHE A 227 -3.21 9.56 -2.00
CA PHE A 227 -3.08 11.02 -1.88
C PHE A 227 -3.74 11.71 -3.08
N PRO A 228 -4.31 12.91 -2.93
CA PRO A 228 -4.88 13.67 -4.04
C PRO A 228 -3.87 14.04 -5.12
N GLN A 229 -2.60 14.28 -4.74
CA GLN A 229 -1.56 14.68 -5.68
C GLN A 229 -1.03 13.46 -6.42
N ALA A 230 -1.07 13.52 -7.75
CA ALA A 230 -0.73 12.40 -8.61
C ALA A 230 0.72 11.91 -8.50
N GLN A 231 1.65 12.79 -8.09
CA GLN A 231 3.06 12.46 -7.88
C GLN A 231 3.27 11.33 -6.86
N TYR A 232 2.39 11.21 -5.86
CA TYR A 232 2.48 10.16 -4.84
C TYR A 232 1.88 8.82 -5.29
N SER A 233 1.27 8.76 -6.47
CA SER A 233 0.61 7.56 -6.94
C SER A 233 1.62 6.52 -7.44
N ILE A 234 1.41 5.25 -7.08
CA ILE A 234 2.23 4.14 -7.59
C ILE A 234 2.22 4.09 -9.13
N PRO A 235 1.07 4.26 -9.83
CA PRO A 235 1.06 4.35 -11.29
C PRO A 235 2.02 5.40 -11.84
N ARG A 236 2.07 6.61 -11.24
CA ARG A 236 2.98 7.68 -11.68
C ARG A 236 4.45 7.31 -11.41
N ILE A 237 4.75 6.74 -10.25
CA ILE A 237 6.11 6.29 -9.91
C ILE A 237 6.60 5.23 -10.91
N LEU A 238 5.76 4.23 -11.20
CA LEU A 238 6.05 3.17 -12.16
C LEU A 238 6.20 3.73 -13.58
N PHE A 239 5.30 4.63 -13.99
CA PHE A 239 5.38 5.25 -15.32
C PHE A 239 6.69 6.00 -15.47
N VAL A 240 7.02 6.88 -14.53
CA VAL A 240 8.24 7.68 -14.63
C VAL A 240 9.48 6.80 -14.67
N THR A 241 9.50 5.73 -13.87
CA THR A 241 10.62 4.79 -13.81
C THR A 241 10.77 3.99 -15.12
N LEU A 242 9.72 3.30 -15.54
CA LEU A 242 9.77 2.37 -16.67
C LEU A 242 9.90 3.09 -18.01
N ASP A 243 9.26 4.26 -18.16
CA ASP A 243 9.42 5.08 -19.35
C ASP A 243 10.78 5.78 -19.40
N THR A 244 11.37 6.17 -18.25
CA THR A 244 12.78 6.65 -18.21
C THR A 244 13.72 5.59 -18.79
N VAL A 245 13.61 4.33 -18.34
CA VAL A 245 14.44 3.24 -18.86
C VAL A 245 14.13 2.95 -20.34
N SER A 246 12.85 2.96 -20.72
CA SER A 246 12.43 2.75 -22.11
C SER A 246 13.02 3.80 -23.04
N LEU A 247 12.97 5.08 -22.66
CA LEU A 247 13.58 6.18 -23.41
C LEU A 247 15.10 6.03 -23.46
N LEU A 248 15.78 5.82 -22.32
CA LEU A 248 17.24 5.64 -22.27
C LEU A 248 17.73 4.55 -23.24
N LYS A 249 17.04 3.41 -23.30
CA LYS A 249 17.41 2.28 -24.15
C LYS A 249 17.14 2.51 -25.64
N THR A 250 16.23 3.42 -26.00
CA THR A 250 15.69 3.50 -27.37
C THR A 250 15.96 4.82 -28.07
N THR A 251 16.15 5.92 -27.34
CA THR A 251 16.42 7.25 -27.90
C THR A 251 17.91 7.60 -27.96
N LEU A 252 18.70 7.21 -26.95
CA LEU A 252 20.11 7.58 -26.85
C LEU A 252 20.97 6.89 -27.92
N ASP A 253 22.07 7.54 -28.31
CA ASP A 253 23.06 6.94 -29.21
C ASP A 253 23.74 5.73 -28.57
N GLU A 254 23.48 4.55 -29.13
CA GLU A 254 23.98 3.28 -28.60
C GLU A 254 25.51 3.18 -28.64
N LYS A 255 26.17 3.74 -29.65
CA LYS A 255 27.64 3.66 -29.76
C LYS A 255 28.31 4.46 -28.66
N ARG A 256 27.72 5.61 -28.30
CA ARG A 256 28.27 6.54 -27.33
C ARG A 256 27.92 6.18 -25.88
N PHE A 257 26.74 5.59 -25.66
CA PHE A 257 26.22 5.32 -24.32
C PHE A 257 26.01 3.84 -24.00
N ALA A 258 26.54 2.91 -24.81
CA ALA A 258 26.38 1.47 -24.60
C ALA A 258 26.66 0.99 -23.15
N PRO A 259 27.76 1.38 -22.47
CA PRO A 259 28.03 0.94 -21.10
C PRO A 259 26.97 1.39 -20.09
N GLN A 260 26.35 2.56 -20.30
CA GLN A 260 25.36 3.11 -19.41
C GLN A 260 23.96 2.56 -19.71
N ILE A 261 23.61 2.42 -20.99
CA ILE A 261 22.34 1.84 -21.44
C ILE A 261 22.22 0.36 -21.04
N ARG A 262 23.31 -0.41 -21.22
CA ARG A 262 23.36 -1.85 -20.92
C ARG A 262 23.91 -2.14 -19.51
N GLY A 263 24.09 -1.11 -18.70
CA GLY A 263 24.64 -1.23 -17.35
C GLY A 263 23.66 -1.88 -16.38
N ALA A 264 24.20 -2.57 -15.37
CA ALA A 264 23.40 -3.27 -14.35
C ALA A 264 22.37 -2.36 -13.68
N ALA A 265 22.73 -1.10 -13.39
CA ALA A 265 21.83 -0.15 -12.72
C ALA A 265 20.54 0.15 -13.52
N VAL A 266 20.62 0.21 -14.85
CA VAL A 266 19.44 0.42 -15.73
C VAL A 266 18.57 -0.83 -15.76
N GLU A 267 19.19 -2.02 -15.79
CA GLU A 267 18.44 -3.29 -15.74
C GLU A 267 17.81 -3.53 -14.36
N GLU A 268 18.48 -3.17 -13.27
CA GLU A 268 17.92 -3.22 -11.92
C GLU A 268 16.73 -2.26 -11.77
N MET A 269 16.82 -1.06 -12.35
CA MET A 269 15.73 -0.09 -12.30
C MET A 269 14.51 -0.60 -13.08
N TRP A 270 14.74 -1.21 -14.25
CA TRP A 270 13.70 -1.88 -15.02
C TRP A 270 13.08 -3.05 -14.25
N SER A 271 13.91 -3.96 -13.74
CA SER A 271 13.48 -5.15 -13.01
C SER A 271 12.71 -4.79 -11.74
N GLY A 272 13.18 -3.79 -10.99
CA GLY A 272 12.49 -3.26 -9.81
C GLY A 272 11.14 -2.65 -10.14
N GLY A 273 11.06 -1.85 -11.22
CA GLY A 273 9.79 -1.30 -11.71
C GLY A 273 8.81 -2.40 -12.15
N MET A 274 9.28 -3.39 -12.91
CA MET A 274 8.46 -4.51 -13.36
C MET A 274 8.02 -5.42 -12.21
N SER A 275 8.88 -5.67 -11.23
CA SER A 275 8.55 -6.47 -10.03
C SER A 275 7.52 -5.77 -9.15
N LEU A 276 7.61 -4.45 -9.02
CA LEU A 276 6.61 -3.66 -8.31
C LEU A 276 5.28 -3.66 -9.08
N LEU A 277 5.32 -3.52 -10.40
CA LEU A 277 4.12 -3.59 -11.25
C LEU A 277 3.47 -4.98 -11.19
N SER A 278 4.25 -6.05 -11.26
CA SER A 278 3.74 -7.41 -11.13
C SER A 278 3.11 -7.62 -9.77
N TYR A 279 3.76 -7.21 -8.68
CA TYR A 279 3.19 -7.29 -7.33
C TYR A 279 1.78 -6.66 -7.23
N PHE A 280 1.58 -5.46 -7.78
CA PHE A 280 0.27 -4.80 -7.69
C PHE A 280 -0.78 -5.42 -8.60
N THR A 281 -0.41 -5.85 -9.81
CA THR A 281 -1.34 -6.53 -10.73
C THR A 281 -1.72 -7.92 -10.20
N GLU A 282 -0.72 -8.69 -9.77
CA GLU A 282 -0.63 -9.57 -8.59
C GLU A 282 -1.75 -9.51 -7.54
N ALA A 283 -1.65 -8.49 -6.69
CA ALA A 283 -2.46 -8.37 -5.49
C ALA A 283 -3.87 -7.86 -5.78
N MET A 284 -4.05 -7.08 -6.85
CA MET A 284 -5.27 -6.30 -7.04
C MET A 284 -6.15 -6.78 -8.22
N LEU A 285 -5.57 -7.37 -9.27
CA LEU A 285 -6.35 -7.87 -10.41
C LEU A 285 -6.66 -9.36 -10.23
N SER A 286 -7.92 -9.73 -10.49
CA SER A 286 -8.30 -11.14 -10.63
C SER A 286 -7.61 -11.75 -11.85
N GLU A 287 -7.35 -13.06 -11.83
CA GLU A 287 -6.72 -13.79 -12.94
C GLU A 287 -7.48 -13.59 -14.27
N GLN A 288 -8.81 -13.54 -14.20
CA GLN A 288 -9.69 -13.27 -15.34
C GLN A 288 -9.57 -11.82 -15.87
N SER A 289 -9.31 -10.85 -14.99
CA SER A 289 -9.06 -9.46 -15.40
C SER A 289 -7.69 -9.28 -16.04
N ARG A 290 -6.70 -10.11 -15.69
CA ARG A 290 -5.36 -10.08 -16.29
C ARG A 290 -5.37 -10.61 -17.72
N THR A 291 -6.08 -11.70 -17.96
CA THR A 291 -6.23 -12.30 -19.31
C THR A 291 -7.13 -11.48 -20.23
N ALA A 292 -8.00 -10.65 -19.66
CA ALA A 292 -8.88 -9.73 -20.40
C ALA A 292 -8.25 -8.37 -20.70
N LEU A 293 -6.97 -8.12 -20.33
CA LEU A 293 -6.27 -6.90 -20.73
C LEU A 293 -6.23 -6.83 -22.27
N PRO A 294 -6.69 -5.73 -22.89
CA PRO A 294 -6.76 -5.64 -24.34
C PRO A 294 -5.40 -5.90 -24.98
N GLU A 295 -5.35 -6.74 -26.01
CA GLU A 295 -4.13 -6.84 -26.83
C GLU A 295 -3.77 -5.46 -27.41
N PRO A 296 -2.48 -5.12 -27.50
CA PRO A 296 -2.03 -3.84 -28.01
C PRO A 296 -2.30 -3.70 -29.50
N ARG A 297 -3.49 -3.22 -29.84
CA ARG A 297 -3.84 -2.81 -31.20
C ARG A 297 -3.37 -1.38 -31.46
N LYS A 298 -3.32 -1.00 -32.74
CA LYS A 298 -3.23 0.39 -33.22
C LYS A 298 -4.42 1.20 -32.70
N SER A 299 -4.40 1.56 -31.42
CA SER A 299 -5.38 2.44 -30.79
C SER A 299 -4.98 3.90 -31.07
N PRO A 300 -5.89 4.87 -30.91
CA PRO A 300 -5.55 6.29 -30.91
C PRO A 300 -4.39 6.63 -29.96
N GLU A 301 -4.18 5.82 -28.91
CA GLU A 301 -3.07 5.98 -27.96
C GLU A 301 -1.71 5.66 -28.59
N SER A 302 -1.64 4.79 -29.61
CA SER A 302 -0.36 4.51 -30.30
C SER A 302 0.19 5.76 -31.00
N VAL A 303 -0.68 6.64 -31.49
CA VAL A 303 -0.27 7.93 -32.07
C VAL A 303 0.29 8.86 -30.99
N GLN A 304 -0.33 8.89 -29.81
CA GLN A 304 0.12 9.74 -28.71
C GLN A 304 1.49 9.32 -28.15
N TRP A 305 1.78 8.02 -28.13
CA TRP A 305 3.10 7.52 -27.70
C TRP A 305 4.19 7.73 -28.75
N THR A 306 3.83 7.68 -30.03
CA THR A 306 4.71 8.13 -31.12
C THR A 306 5.07 9.60 -30.95
N ASP A 307 4.08 10.46 -30.67
CA ASP A 307 4.32 11.88 -30.40
C ASP A 307 5.17 12.10 -29.14
N HIS A 308 4.91 11.35 -28.05
CA HIS A 308 5.72 11.38 -26.83
C HIS A 308 7.18 11.05 -27.10
N TYR A 309 7.44 9.95 -27.83
CA TYR A 309 8.79 9.55 -28.21
C TYR A 309 9.50 10.61 -29.08
N HIS A 310 8.79 11.17 -30.07
CA HIS A 310 9.36 12.22 -30.91
C HIS A 310 9.63 13.51 -30.14
N LYS A 311 8.70 13.95 -29.27
CA LYS A 311 8.89 15.10 -28.37
C LYS A 311 10.12 14.88 -27.48
N ALA A 312 10.26 13.70 -26.87
CA ALA A 312 11.41 13.34 -26.06
C ALA A 312 12.73 13.41 -26.85
N ARG A 313 12.76 12.84 -28.05
CA ARG A 313 13.94 12.88 -28.93
C ARG A 313 14.30 14.30 -29.35
N THR A 314 13.31 15.12 -29.72
CA THR A 314 13.51 16.54 -30.06
C THR A 314 14.05 17.31 -28.85
N GLN A 315 13.55 17.04 -27.65
CA GLN A 315 14.05 17.65 -26.43
C GLN A 315 15.51 17.27 -26.17
N MET A 316 15.86 15.98 -26.23
CA MET A 316 17.24 15.51 -26.09
C MET A 316 18.18 16.20 -27.09
N HIS A 317 17.75 16.29 -28.36
CA HIS A 317 18.52 16.99 -29.39
C HIS A 317 18.71 18.49 -29.07
N LYS A 318 17.70 19.18 -28.52
CA LYS A 318 17.82 20.59 -28.08
C LYS A 318 18.85 20.77 -26.97
N TRP A 319 18.98 19.77 -26.09
CA TRP A 319 19.95 19.75 -24.99
C TRP A 319 21.34 19.25 -25.42
N GLY A 320 21.58 19.02 -26.72
CA GLY A 320 22.87 18.55 -27.24
C GLY A 320 23.16 17.08 -26.93
N VAL A 321 22.15 16.32 -26.51
CA VAL A 321 22.27 14.89 -26.20
C VAL A 321 22.33 14.09 -27.49
N PRO A 322 23.37 13.26 -27.69
CA PRO A 322 23.47 12.36 -28.83
C PRO A 322 22.33 11.34 -28.83
N VAL A 323 21.48 11.39 -29.86
CA VAL A 323 20.35 10.48 -30.07
C VAL A 323 20.62 9.55 -31.24
N ARG A 324 19.97 8.38 -31.24
CA ARG A 324 20.07 7.40 -32.32
C ARG A 324 19.71 7.99 -33.68
N GLU A 325 20.51 7.66 -34.69
CA GLU A 325 20.33 8.11 -36.08
C GLU A 325 19.00 7.61 -36.67
N ASN A 326 18.74 6.29 -36.57
CA ASN A 326 17.51 5.68 -37.07
C ASN A 326 16.35 5.85 -36.06
N ALA A 327 15.61 6.95 -36.22
CA ALA A 327 14.47 7.28 -35.37
C ALA A 327 13.34 6.23 -35.40
N GLU A 328 13.09 5.63 -36.56
CA GLU A 328 12.02 4.63 -36.74
C GLU A 328 12.35 3.30 -36.05
N ALA A 329 13.62 2.88 -36.10
CA ALA A 329 14.08 1.70 -35.37
C ALA A 329 13.92 1.91 -33.86
N GLY A 330 14.38 3.06 -33.34
CA GLY A 330 14.20 3.41 -31.92
C GLY A 330 12.72 3.49 -31.50
N LEU A 331 11.85 4.07 -32.34
CA LEU A 331 10.41 4.12 -32.06
C LEU A 331 9.76 2.73 -32.00
N ARG A 332 10.18 1.80 -32.87
CA ARG A 332 9.69 0.40 -32.84
C ARG A 332 10.12 -0.30 -31.55
N GLU A 333 11.37 -0.15 -31.14
CA GLU A 333 11.88 -0.71 -29.89
C GLU A 333 11.21 -0.06 -28.66
N TYR A 334 11.01 1.26 -28.67
CA TYR A 334 10.29 1.98 -27.62
C TYR A 334 8.88 1.43 -27.44
N ASN A 335 8.17 1.24 -28.55
CA ASN A 335 6.87 0.60 -28.52
C ASN A 335 6.93 -0.82 -27.93
N ALA A 336 7.92 -1.63 -28.28
CA ALA A 336 8.07 -2.97 -27.72
C ALA A 336 8.32 -2.97 -26.20
N TYR A 337 9.08 -2.01 -25.66
CA TYR A 337 9.24 -1.84 -24.21
C TYR A 337 7.94 -1.37 -23.56
N ARG A 338 7.29 -0.36 -24.13
CA ARG A 338 6.03 0.22 -23.62
C ARG A 338 4.93 -0.83 -23.42
N LEU A 339 4.80 -1.74 -24.38
CA LEU A 339 3.79 -2.80 -24.33
C LEU A 339 3.92 -3.74 -23.14
N GLN A 340 5.09 -3.81 -22.50
CA GLN A 340 5.31 -4.67 -21.33
C GLN A 340 4.73 -4.08 -20.04
N TRP A 341 4.59 -2.75 -19.94
CA TRP A 341 4.19 -2.09 -18.69
C TRP A 341 2.91 -1.25 -18.79
N GLU A 342 2.58 -0.69 -19.95
CA GLU A 342 1.49 0.28 -20.10
C GLU A 342 0.15 -0.25 -19.58
N HIS A 343 -0.24 -1.44 -20.01
CA HIS A 343 -1.51 -2.05 -19.62
C HIS A 343 -1.60 -2.27 -18.11
N GLY A 344 -0.50 -2.71 -17.48
CA GLY A 344 -0.44 -2.88 -16.05
C GLY A 344 -0.59 -1.55 -15.30
N ILE A 345 0.08 -0.49 -15.77
CA ILE A 345 0.00 0.85 -15.17
C ILE A 345 -1.43 1.43 -15.30
N ILE A 346 -2.05 1.30 -16.48
CA ILE A 346 -3.44 1.75 -16.70
C ILE A 346 -4.40 1.00 -15.78
N ALA A 347 -4.29 -0.33 -15.72
CA ALA A 347 -5.14 -1.15 -14.87
C ALA A 347 -4.97 -0.78 -13.39
N LEU A 348 -3.74 -0.49 -12.95
CA LEU A 348 -3.46 -0.03 -11.59
C LEU A 348 -4.08 1.37 -11.35
N GLY A 349 -3.95 2.29 -12.31
CA GLY A 349 -4.58 3.60 -12.26
C GLY A 349 -6.09 3.51 -12.07
N ASP A 350 -6.77 2.73 -12.91
CA ASP A 350 -8.21 2.51 -12.85
C ASP A 350 -8.64 1.90 -11.50
N LEU A 351 -7.88 0.92 -11.00
CA LEU A 351 -8.18 0.24 -9.75
C LEU A 351 -7.97 1.15 -8.53
N MET A 352 -6.96 2.02 -8.58
CA MET A 352 -6.70 3.05 -7.57
C MET A 352 -7.50 4.35 -7.79
N LEU A 353 -8.38 4.37 -8.80
CA LEU A 353 -9.24 5.49 -9.18
C LEU A 353 -8.45 6.77 -9.53
N PHE A 354 -7.25 6.62 -10.09
CA PHE A 354 -6.53 7.71 -10.74
C PHE A 354 -6.94 7.80 -12.20
N GLU A 355 -7.12 9.03 -12.67
CA GLU A 355 -7.42 9.29 -14.06
C GLU A 355 -6.14 9.18 -14.91
N LYS A 356 -6.29 8.96 -16.22
CA LYS A 356 -5.14 8.78 -17.11
C LYS A 356 -4.24 10.01 -17.16
N ASP A 357 -4.82 11.20 -17.11
CA ASP A 357 -4.09 12.49 -17.07
C ASP A 357 -3.42 12.78 -15.71
N GLU A 358 -3.84 12.08 -14.64
CA GLU A 358 -3.11 12.04 -13.38
C GLU A 358 -1.91 11.08 -13.44
N THR A 359 -2.02 9.99 -14.21
CA THR A 359 -0.97 8.96 -14.29
C THR A 359 0.12 9.29 -15.31
N PHE A 360 -0.28 9.80 -16.47
CA PHE A 360 0.59 10.24 -17.56
C PHE A 360 0.63 11.77 -17.59
N PRO A 361 1.74 12.41 -18.02
CA PRO A 361 1.84 13.87 -18.05
C PRO A 361 0.73 14.45 -18.93
N LYS A 362 0.20 15.62 -18.53
CA LYS A 362 -0.79 16.33 -19.34
C LYS A 362 -0.12 16.69 -20.66
N ARG A 363 -0.71 16.19 -21.75
CA ARG A 363 -0.22 16.39 -23.11
C ARG A 363 -0.82 17.70 -23.60
N ASP A 364 0.01 18.75 -23.69
CA ASP A 364 -0.34 20.02 -24.37
C ASP A 364 -0.79 19.78 -25.82
#